data_AF-A0A0B7KAX4-F1
#
_entry.id   AF-A0A0B7KAX4-F1
#
_cell.length_a   1.000
_cell.length_b   1.000
_cell.length_c   1.000
_cell.angle_alpha   90.00
_cell.angle_beta   90.00
_cell.angle_gamma   90.00
#
_symmetry.space_group_name_H-M   'P 1'
#
loop_
_entity.id
_entity.type
_entity.pdbx_description
1 polymer ?
#
loop_
_entity_poly.entity_id
_entity_poly.type
_entity_poly.pdbx_seq_one_letter_code
_entity_poly.pdbx_strand_id
1 'polypeptide(L)'
;MGFANLDKSYVGFTIAHCCTFALAIAVCGIYGSDIQYARETHKGVNSKWVFAVVVGALSALTCVIYAVPFIFAKGAFFMIFWDAILFILWISLFGVFGSMYIHEDANGDRDVERMKNTVWLDLTNALLWLIITVAIGIYWFKHRSAARTRWSGRMKV
;
A
#
# COMPACT_ATOMS: atom_id res chain seq x y z
N MET A 1 -2.49 -10.13 30.79
CA MET A 1 -2.53 -8.65 30.71
C MET A 1 -2.07 -8.26 29.30
N GLY A 2 -2.83 -7.67 28.40
CA GLY A 2 -4.23 -7.28 28.34
C GLY A 2 -4.49 -6.82 26.90
N PHE A 3 -5.38 -7.50 26.17
CA PHE A 3 -5.86 -7.08 24.86
C PHE A 3 -6.77 -5.83 24.93
N ALA A 4 -6.92 -5.24 26.12
CA ALA A 4 -7.87 -4.19 26.44
C ALA A 4 -7.34 -2.74 26.26
N ASN A 5 -6.06 -2.58 25.88
CA ASN A 5 -5.47 -1.27 25.56
C ASN A 5 -4.90 -1.29 24.13
N LEU A 6 -5.69 -1.74 23.15
CA LEU A 6 -5.40 -1.40 21.76
C LEU A 6 -5.58 0.11 21.62
N ASP A 7 -4.48 0.84 21.55
CA ASP A 7 -4.48 2.28 21.32
C ASP A 7 -5.30 2.57 20.06
N LYS A 8 -6.19 3.58 20.08
CA LYS A 8 -7.12 3.86 18.96
C LYS A 8 -6.37 4.01 17.63
N SER A 9 -5.13 4.49 17.70
CA SER A 9 -4.20 4.59 16.58
C SER A 9 -3.86 3.23 15.96
N TYR A 10 -3.61 2.19 16.77
CA TYR A 10 -3.29 0.85 16.25
C TYR A 10 -4.45 0.23 15.47
N VAL A 11 -5.69 0.39 15.97
CA VAL A 11 -6.90 -0.05 15.26
C VAL A 11 -7.03 0.68 13.92
N GLY A 12 -6.83 2.01 13.91
CA GLY A 12 -6.87 2.81 12.69
C GLY A 12 -5.84 2.37 11.65
N PHE A 13 -4.59 2.14 12.08
CA PHE A 13 -3.54 1.64 11.17
C PHE A 13 -3.88 0.24 10.65
N THR A 14 -4.38 -0.66 11.49
CA THR A 14 -4.73 -2.03 11.07
C THR A 14 -5.84 -2.00 10.02
N ILE A 15 -6.88 -1.18 10.20
CA ILE A 15 -7.96 -1.02 9.23
C ILE A 15 -7.43 -0.50 7.89
N ALA A 16 -6.57 0.53 7.92
CA ALA A 16 -5.99 1.09 6.70
C ALA A 16 -5.19 0.03 5.91
N HIS A 17 -4.40 -0.79 6.61
CA HIS A 17 -3.64 -1.89 6.00
C HIS A 17 -4.55 -3.02 5.49
N CYS A 18 -5.68 -3.28 6.14
CA CYS A 18 -6.68 -4.23 5.63
C CYS A 18 -7.30 -3.73 4.31
N CYS A 19 -7.55 -2.43 4.16
CA CYS A 19 -8.03 -1.86 2.90
C CYS A 19 -7.00 -2.01 1.79
N THR A 20 -5.73 -1.69 2.04
CA THR A 20 -4.65 -1.87 1.05
C THR A 20 -4.41 -3.34 0.70
N PHE A 21 -4.59 -4.24 1.67
CA PHE A 21 -4.52 -5.69 1.45
C PHE A 21 -5.60 -6.17 0.49
N ALA A 22 -6.85 -5.75 0.70
CA ALA A 22 -7.96 -6.11 -0.19
C ALA A 22 -7.73 -5.60 -1.61
N LEU A 23 -7.27 -4.36 -1.77
CA LEU A 23 -6.93 -3.79 -3.07
C LEU A 23 -5.76 -4.52 -3.74
N ALA A 24 -4.71 -4.85 -2.98
CA ALA A 24 -3.55 -5.58 -3.49
C ALA A 24 -3.93 -6.99 -4.00
N ILE A 25 -4.80 -7.71 -3.29
CA ILE A 25 -5.31 -9.01 -3.74
C ILE A 25 -6.18 -8.86 -5.00
N ALA A 26 -7.04 -7.85 -5.06
CA ALA A 26 -7.86 -7.59 -6.24
C ALA A 26 -6.99 -7.37 -7.49
N VAL A 27 -5.93 -6.56 -7.37
CA VAL A 27 -4.95 -6.31 -8.43
C VAL A 27 -4.21 -7.59 -8.84
N CYS A 28 -3.75 -8.39 -7.87
CA CYS A 28 -3.15 -9.70 -8.15
C CYS A 28 -4.11 -10.63 -8.89
N GLY A 29 -5.39 -10.64 -8.54
CA GLY A 29 -6.42 -11.45 -9.21
C GLY A 29 -6.65 -11.03 -10.64
N ILE A 30 -6.82 -9.72 -10.89
CA ILE A 30 -7.05 -9.17 -12.23
C ILE A 30 -5.85 -9.45 -13.13
N TYR A 31 -4.66 -8.96 -12.77
CA TYR A 31 -3.47 -9.14 -13.61
C TYR A 31 -2.97 -10.59 -13.66
N GLY A 32 -3.18 -11.37 -12.58
CA GLY A 32 -2.88 -12.80 -12.57
C GLY A 32 -3.74 -13.59 -13.57
N SER A 33 -5.03 -13.25 -13.66
CA SER A 33 -5.93 -13.86 -14.65
C SER A 33 -5.54 -13.51 -16.09
N ASP A 34 -5.08 -12.28 -16.34
CA ASP A 34 -4.62 -11.85 -17.66
C ASP A 34 -3.32 -12.55 -18.09
N ILE A 35 -2.39 -12.79 -17.15
CA ILE A 35 -1.18 -13.59 -17.41
C ILE A 35 -1.56 -15.03 -17.74
N GLN A 36 -2.48 -15.63 -16.97
CA GLN A 36 -2.91 -17.01 -17.19
C GLN A 36 -3.58 -17.16 -18.56
N TYR A 37 -4.46 -16.23 -18.93
CA TYR A 37 -5.09 -16.19 -20.25
C TYR A 37 -4.08 -16.02 -21.39
N ALA A 38 -3.06 -15.17 -21.22
CA ALA A 38 -1.99 -15.03 -22.22
C ALA A 38 -1.20 -16.34 -22.41
N ARG A 39 -0.91 -17.05 -21.31
CA ARG A 39 -0.23 -18.36 -21.37
C ARG A 39 -1.07 -19.40 -22.09
N GLU A 40 -2.37 -19.46 -21.82
CA GLU A 40 -3.31 -20.40 -22.44
C GLU A 40 -3.52 -20.11 -23.93
N THR A 41 -3.44 -18.85 -24.35
CA THR A 41 -3.56 -18.44 -25.76
C THR A 41 -2.24 -18.48 -26.52
N HIS A 42 -1.16 -19.01 -25.92
CA HIS A 42 0.21 -19.02 -26.46
C HIS A 42 0.72 -17.64 -26.89
N LYS A 43 0.13 -16.57 -26.36
CA LYS A 43 0.62 -15.20 -26.54
C LYS A 43 1.71 -14.95 -25.49
N GLY A 44 2.80 -14.29 -25.89
CA GLY A 44 3.88 -13.96 -24.96
C GLY A 44 3.36 -13.17 -23.75
N VAL A 45 3.80 -13.55 -22.55
CA VAL A 45 3.41 -12.86 -21.30
C VAL A 45 4.04 -11.47 -21.28
N ASN A 46 3.21 -10.44 -21.09
CA ASN A 46 3.69 -9.08 -20.97
C ASN A 46 4.33 -8.85 -19.58
N SER A 47 5.58 -8.38 -19.54
CA SER A 47 6.33 -8.13 -18.30
C SER A 47 5.64 -7.11 -17.39
N LYS A 48 4.81 -6.22 -17.94
CA LYS A 48 4.04 -5.21 -17.20
C LYS A 48 3.03 -5.84 -16.25
N TRP A 49 2.34 -6.90 -16.68
CA TRP A 49 1.37 -7.61 -15.83
C TRP A 49 2.07 -8.38 -14.71
N VAL A 50 3.25 -8.95 -15.00
CA VAL A 50 4.08 -9.62 -13.97
C VAL A 50 4.51 -8.63 -12.90
N PHE A 51 4.94 -7.43 -13.29
CA PHE A 51 5.28 -6.37 -12.35
C PHE A 51 4.09 -6.02 -11.43
N ALA A 52 2.86 -5.92 -11.96
CA ALA A 52 1.65 -5.67 -11.18
C ALA A 52 1.43 -6.74 -10.10
N VAL A 53 1.54 -8.02 -10.46
CA VAL A 53 1.36 -9.14 -9.53
C VAL A 53 2.44 -9.16 -8.45
N VAL A 54 3.69 -8.85 -8.80
CA VAL A 54 4.79 -8.80 -7.83
C VAL A 54 4.59 -7.66 -6.82
N VAL A 55 4.22 -6.47 -7.29
CA VAL A 55 3.93 -5.31 -6.43
C VAL A 55 2.73 -5.60 -5.52
N GLY A 56 1.65 -6.17 -6.07
CA GLY A 56 0.49 -6.61 -5.29
C GLY A 56 0.85 -7.66 -4.23
N ALA A 57 1.65 -8.66 -4.57
CA ALA A 57 2.09 -9.69 -3.64
C ALA A 57 2.98 -9.13 -2.51
N LEU A 58 3.91 -8.22 -2.82
CA LEU A 58 4.74 -7.55 -1.81
C LEU A 58 3.89 -6.70 -0.86
N SER A 59 2.91 -5.98 -1.37
CA SER A 59 1.97 -5.23 -0.53
C SER A 59 1.11 -6.14 0.33
N ALA A 60 0.60 -7.24 -0.22
CA ALA A 60 -0.19 -8.20 0.53
C ALA A 60 0.63 -8.83 1.67
N LEU A 61 1.86 -9.25 1.38
CA LEU A 61 2.80 -9.77 2.38
C LEU A 61 3.10 -8.73 3.46
N THR A 62 3.33 -7.47 3.08
CA THR A 62 3.57 -6.38 4.03
C THR A 62 2.38 -6.19 4.98
N CYS A 63 1.15 -6.25 4.48
CA CYS A 63 -0.05 -6.14 5.31
C CYS A 63 -0.17 -7.31 6.31
N VAL A 64 0.15 -8.54 5.89
CA VAL A 64 0.17 -9.72 6.78
C VAL A 64 1.23 -9.56 7.87
N ILE A 65 2.41 -9.07 7.52
CA ILE A 65 3.48 -8.79 8.48
C ILE A 65 3.03 -7.73 9.49
N TYR A 66 2.45 -6.63 9.02
CA TYR A 66 1.97 -5.56 9.90
C TYR A 66 0.76 -5.96 10.74
N ALA A 67 -0.03 -6.95 10.33
CA ALA A 67 -1.10 -7.48 11.18
C ALA A 67 -0.57 -8.10 12.50
N VAL A 68 0.72 -8.42 12.59
CA VAL A 68 1.36 -8.97 13.79
C VAL A 68 1.83 -7.82 14.72
N PRO A 69 1.20 -7.62 15.91
CA PRO A 69 1.46 -6.48 16.79
C PRO A 69 2.91 -6.38 17.31
N PHE A 70 3.65 -7.48 17.33
CA PHE A 70 5.04 -7.51 17.80
C PHE A 70 6.02 -6.73 16.91
N ILE A 71 5.70 -6.56 15.62
CA ILE A 71 6.59 -5.92 14.64
C ILE A 71 6.52 -4.39 14.75
N PHE A 72 5.38 -3.85 15.18
CA PHE A 72 5.18 -2.41 15.40
C PHE A 72 6.04 -1.82 16.52
N ALA A 73 6.45 -2.62 17.52
CA ALA A 73 7.06 -2.09 18.74
C ALA A 73 8.51 -1.57 18.58
N LYS A 74 9.23 -1.94 17.51
CA LYS A 74 10.67 -1.62 17.37
C LYS A 74 11.07 -0.96 16.03
N GLY A 75 10.13 -0.77 15.11
CA GLY A 75 10.45 -0.53 13.68
C GLY A 75 9.89 0.73 13.02
N ALA A 76 9.27 1.66 13.75
CA ALA A 76 8.51 2.77 13.15
C ALA A 76 9.27 3.60 12.09
N PHE A 77 10.59 3.79 12.25
CA PHE A 77 11.41 4.47 11.24
C PHE A 77 11.53 3.65 9.95
N PHE A 78 11.84 2.35 10.05
CA PHE A 78 11.96 1.44 8.91
C PHE A 78 10.64 1.29 8.15
N MET A 79 9.52 1.25 8.87
CA MET A 79 8.18 1.18 8.28
C MET A 79 7.88 2.37 7.35
N ILE A 80 8.23 3.60 7.74
CA ILE A 80 8.04 4.79 6.89
C ILE A 80 8.79 4.66 5.56
N PHE A 81 10.04 4.18 5.57
CA PHE A 81 10.80 3.98 4.34
C PHE A 81 10.22 2.86 3.48
N TRP A 82 9.83 1.75 4.10
CA TRP A 82 9.25 0.61 3.37
C TRP A 82 7.91 0.97 2.73
N ASP A 83 7.03 1.65 3.47
CA ASP A 83 5.73 2.11 2.99
C ASP A 83 5.90 3.14 1.86
N ALA A 84 6.92 4.01 1.94
CA ALA A 84 7.28 4.92 0.86
C ALA A 84 7.79 4.18 -0.39
N ILE A 85 8.56 3.10 -0.24
CA ILE A 85 8.98 2.25 -1.37
C ILE A 85 7.75 1.63 -2.03
N LEU A 86 6.82 1.08 -1.25
CA LEU A 86 5.58 0.52 -1.78
C LEU A 86 4.75 1.59 -2.51
N PHE A 87 4.64 2.80 -1.96
CA PHE A 87 4.01 3.92 -2.66
C PHE A 87 4.67 4.20 -4.02
N ILE A 88 6.00 4.26 -4.09
CA ILE A 88 6.73 4.50 -5.34
C ILE A 88 6.48 3.37 -6.35
N LEU A 89 6.42 2.11 -5.89
CA LEU A 89 6.10 0.98 -6.76
C LEU A 89 4.68 1.09 -7.31
N TRP A 90 3.68 1.41 -6.48
CA TRP A 90 2.29 1.58 -6.92
C TRP A 90 2.10 2.77 -7.87
N ILE A 91 2.76 3.92 -7.63
CA ILE A 91 2.66 5.05 -8.55
C ILE A 91 3.37 4.78 -9.88
N SER A 92 4.46 4.01 -9.87
CA SER A 92 5.12 3.57 -11.10
C SER A 92 4.25 2.60 -11.90
N LEU A 93 3.54 1.70 -11.22
CA LEU A 93 2.56 0.79 -11.81
C LEU A 93 1.44 1.59 -12.48
N PHE A 94 0.85 2.53 -11.74
CA PHE A 94 -0.15 3.46 -12.25
C PHE A 94 0.38 4.25 -13.46
N GLY A 95 1.64 4.70 -13.45
CA GLY A 95 2.23 5.41 -14.60
C GLY A 95 2.29 4.54 -15.87
N VAL A 96 2.71 3.28 -15.74
CA VAL A 96 2.83 2.34 -16.86
C VAL A 96 1.46 1.99 -17.46
N PHE A 97 0.48 1.69 -16.60
CA PHE A 97 -0.86 1.34 -17.06
C PHE A 97 -1.68 2.58 -17.44
N GLY A 98 -1.48 3.70 -16.75
CA GLY A 98 -2.09 4.99 -17.06
C GLY A 98 -1.69 5.48 -18.44
N SER A 99 -0.41 5.41 -18.82
CA SER A 99 0.01 5.83 -20.17
C SER A 99 -0.57 4.95 -21.27
N MET A 100 -0.86 3.68 -20.97
CA MET A 100 -1.41 2.72 -21.94
C MET A 100 -2.92 2.88 -22.10
N TYR A 101 -3.67 2.97 -20.99
CA TYR A 101 -5.12 2.84 -21.03
C TYR A 101 -5.88 4.17 -20.90
N ILE A 102 -5.27 5.26 -20.40
CA ILE A 102 -6.00 6.55 -20.23
C ILE A 102 -6.30 7.22 -21.58
N HIS A 103 -5.41 7.13 -22.55
CA HIS A 103 -5.55 7.80 -23.85
C HIS A 103 -6.17 6.93 -24.95
N GLU A 104 -6.40 5.63 -24.67
CA GLU A 104 -6.90 4.71 -25.68
C GLU A 104 -8.43 4.72 -25.70
N ASP A 105 -9.00 4.91 -26.90
CA ASP A 105 -10.45 4.91 -27.10
C ASP A 105 -11.00 3.50 -26.90
N ALA A 106 -11.83 3.35 -25.88
CA ALA A 106 -12.57 2.13 -25.63
C ALA A 106 -13.70 2.07 -26.67
N ASN A 107 -13.41 1.58 -27.88
CA ASN A 107 -14.36 1.41 -28.98
C ASN A 107 -15.39 0.29 -28.68
N GLY A 108 -16.11 0.39 -27.56
CA GLY A 108 -17.08 -0.61 -27.10
C GLY A 108 -16.46 -1.91 -26.55
N ASP A 109 -15.14 -1.96 -26.40
CA ASP A 109 -14.44 -3.11 -25.82
C ASP A 109 -14.50 -3.08 -24.29
N ARG A 110 -15.22 -4.06 -23.72
CA ARG A 110 -15.39 -4.20 -22.27
C ARG A 110 -14.06 -4.47 -21.55
N ASP A 111 -13.08 -5.06 -22.22
CA ASP A 111 -11.80 -5.38 -21.58
C ASP A 111 -10.95 -4.11 -21.36
N VAL A 112 -11.05 -3.14 -22.28
CA VAL A 112 -10.40 -1.82 -22.14
C VAL A 112 -11.04 -1.01 -21.03
N GLU A 113 -12.37 -1.04 -20.91
CA GLU A 113 -13.10 -0.35 -19.83
C GLU A 113 -12.79 -0.96 -18.45
N ARG A 114 -12.73 -2.29 -18.35
CA ARG A 114 -12.30 -3.00 -17.15
C ARG A 114 -10.89 -2.58 -16.74
N MET A 115 -9.98 -2.46 -17.71
CA MET A 115 -8.60 -2.09 -17.42
C MET A 115 -8.49 -0.62 -16.99
N LYS A 116 -9.28 0.30 -17.56
CA LYS A 116 -9.38 1.69 -17.08
C LYS A 116 -9.80 1.75 -15.61
N ASN A 117 -10.78 0.96 -15.19
CA ASN A 117 -11.16 0.88 -13.78
C ASN A 117 -10.05 0.30 -12.90
N THR A 118 -9.29 -0.67 -13.42
CA THR A 118 -8.16 -1.27 -12.70
C THR A 118 -7.05 -0.23 -12.46
N VAL A 119 -6.79 0.66 -13.42
CA VAL A 119 -5.85 1.78 -13.26
C VAL A 119 -6.26 2.71 -12.10
N TRP A 120 -7.55 2.98 -11.94
CA TRP A 120 -8.04 3.78 -10.80
C TRP A 120 -7.88 3.05 -9.46
N LEU A 121 -7.99 1.71 -9.44
CA LEU A 121 -7.70 0.92 -8.24
C LEU A 121 -6.22 1.03 -7.85
N ASP A 122 -5.30 0.96 -8.82
CA ASP A 122 -3.86 1.13 -8.58
C ASP A 122 -3.55 2.51 -7.98
N LEU A 123 -4.16 3.57 -8.52
CA LEU A 123 -4.01 4.93 -7.98
C LEU A 123 -4.56 5.04 -6.55
N THR A 124 -5.73 4.46 -6.31
CA THR A 124 -6.36 4.47 -4.99
C THR A 124 -5.46 3.78 -3.96
N ASN A 125 -4.88 2.64 -4.33
CA ASN A 125 -3.97 1.91 -3.47
C ASN A 125 -2.67 2.69 -3.23
N ALA A 126 -2.12 3.34 -4.26
CA ALA A 126 -0.97 4.23 -4.11
C ALA A 126 -1.26 5.35 -3.10
N LEU A 127 -2.40 6.04 -3.24
CA LEU A 127 -2.79 7.12 -2.33
C LEU A 127 -2.98 6.63 -0.89
N LEU A 128 -3.55 5.44 -0.70
CA LEU A 128 -3.65 4.82 0.63
C LEU A 128 -2.28 4.58 1.26
N TRP A 129 -1.30 4.05 0.52
CA TRP A 129 0.08 3.90 1.00
C TRP A 129 0.71 5.25 1.39
N LEU A 130 0.45 6.31 0.62
CA LEU A 130 0.92 7.65 0.94
C LEU A 130 0.29 8.18 2.25
N ILE A 131 -1.02 8.04 2.40
CA ILE A 131 -1.75 8.48 3.61
C ILE A 131 -1.23 7.73 4.84
N ILE A 132 -1.01 6.42 4.74
CA ILE A 132 -0.45 5.60 5.81
C ILE A 132 0.95 6.09 6.18
N THR A 133 1.82 6.28 5.17
CA THR A 133 3.20 6.77 5.36
C THR A 133 3.22 8.12 6.10
N VAL A 134 2.38 9.07 5.67
CA VAL A 134 2.26 10.39 6.31
C VAL A 134 1.70 10.28 7.72
N ALA A 135 0.69 9.44 7.94
CA ALA A 135 0.08 9.25 9.26
C ALA A 135 1.08 8.66 10.28
N ILE A 136 1.86 7.66 9.87
CA ILE A 136 2.93 7.07 10.72
C ILE A 136 4.03 8.12 10.97
N GLY A 137 4.42 8.90 9.96
CA GLY A 137 5.38 9.99 10.10
C GLY A 137 4.96 11.06 11.10
N ILE A 138 3.70 11.52 11.03
CA ILE A 138 3.12 12.49 11.98
C ILE A 138 3.07 11.90 13.39
N TYR A 139 2.63 10.64 13.53
CA TYR A 139 2.58 9.95 14.82
C TYR A 139 3.98 9.88 15.46
N TRP A 140 4.99 9.47 14.68
CA TRP A 140 6.37 9.41 15.14
C TRP A 140 6.91 10.78 15.55
N PHE A 141 6.65 11.83 14.76
CA PHE A 141 7.11 13.19 15.07
C PHE A 141 6.48 13.75 16.36
N LYS A 142 5.17 13.50 16.58
CA LYS A 142 4.45 13.91 17.79
C LYS A 142 4.97 13.17 19.03
N HIS A 143 5.15 11.85 18.97
CA HIS A 143 5.66 11.08 20.11
C HIS A 143 7.15 11.33 20.39
N ARG A 144 7.97 11.59 19.37
CA ARG A 144 9.37 12.03 19.54
C ARG A 144 9.47 13.41 20.20
N SER A 145 8.51 14.30 19.97
CA SER A 145 8.49 15.64 20.57
C SER A 145 8.07 15.60 22.04
N ALA A 146 7.14 14.72 22.42
CA ALA A 146 6.74 14.52 23.82
C ALA A 146 7.86 13.92 24.70
N ALA A 147 8.79 13.14 24.12
CA ALA A 147 9.94 12.60 24.84
C ALA A 147 11.02 13.67 25.16
N ARG A 148 11.05 14.80 24.45
CA ARG A 148 12.06 15.86 24.63
C ARG A 148 11.75 16.87 25.74
N THR A 149 10.51 16.96 26.22
CA THR A 149 10.10 18.02 27.16
C THR A 149 10.12 17.62 28.64
N ARG A 150 10.58 16.42 29.00
CA ARG A 150 10.68 15.98 30.40
C ARG A 150 11.88 16.52 31.19
N TRP A 151 12.77 17.29 30.54
CA TRP A 151 14.04 17.76 31.14
C TRP A 151 14.17 19.28 31.28
N SER A 152 13.09 20.08 31.27
CA SER A 152 13.18 21.46 31.77
C SER A 152 12.89 21.47 33.26
N GLY A 153 13.97 21.46 34.04
CA GLY A 153 13.99 21.42 35.49
C GLY A 153 13.08 22.46 36.15
N ARG A 154 12.27 21.98 37.09
CA ARG A 154 11.78 22.78 38.20
C ARG A 154 12.97 23.12 39.10
N MET A 155 13.74 24.15 38.77
CA MET A 155 14.49 24.90 39.78
C MET A 155 13.49 25.86 40.44
N LYS A 156 13.00 25.51 41.62
CA LYS A 156 12.48 26.50 42.56
C LYS A 156 13.69 27.02 43.32
N VAL A 157 14.00 28.31 43.13
CA VAL A 157 14.83 29.10 44.05
C VAL A 157 13.96 29.61 45.17
#